data_AF-A0A852Z878-F1
#
_entry.id   AF-A0A852Z878-F1
#
_cell.length_a   1.000
_cell.length_b   1.000
_cell.length_c   1.000
_cell.angle_alpha   90.00
_cell.angle_beta   90.00
_cell.angle_gamma   90.00
#
_symmetry.space_group_name_H-M   'P 1'
#
loop_
_entity.id
_entity.type
_entity.pdbx_description
1 polymer ?
#
loop_
_entity_poly.entity_id
_entity_poly.type
_entity_poly.pdbx_seq_one_letter_code
_entity_poly.pdbx_strand_id
1 'polypeptide(L)'
;MTSPTNPPTGSCADPATSSSMRAHLLDLSDFAWQRLHRRLGGLADEEYLWEPVPDAWTVRPTGDGAYAADGSAMPTQPAPFTTLAWRIAHVTDVLGAERTATWLGLPVGPDEEPDRPQGTADAGVAALERAHAIWRRRLAAVTGEALSRPMGQIAGPFADSDGAAFALHILDELIHHGAEIGVVRDLYQHQRPHDPFADACLRGDQAEAERLRAQDPGVVERLGADDPGIVSRAASRQRWDAVRLLVDLGFGVDAPESSSAPSPLHYAAGAGALDVVRLLVEHGADLDRADPTFAATPLGWAEHFGQAESAAYLTAARR
;
A
#
# COMPACT_ATOMS: atom_id res chain seq x y z
N MET A 1 -61.07 -13.73 -33.47
CA MET A 1 -60.06 -12.76 -33.95
C MET A 1 -60.17 -11.52 -33.09
N THR A 2 -59.31 -11.39 -32.07
CA THR A 2 -58.98 -10.14 -31.36
C THR A 2 -57.81 -10.49 -30.44
N SER A 3 -56.62 -10.04 -30.81
CA SER A 3 -55.37 -10.19 -30.06
C SER A 3 -55.42 -9.41 -28.74
N PRO A 4 -54.81 -9.89 -27.64
CA PRO A 4 -54.46 -9.03 -26.52
C PRO A 4 -53.14 -8.32 -26.83
N THR A 5 -53.16 -7.00 -26.64
CA THR A 5 -52.04 -6.07 -26.68
C THR A 5 -51.01 -6.38 -25.58
N ASN A 6 -49.73 -6.47 -25.93
CA ASN A 6 -48.62 -6.43 -24.96
C ASN A 6 -48.57 -5.06 -24.26
N PRO A 7 -48.29 -4.99 -22.95
CA PRO A 7 -47.88 -3.74 -22.30
C PRO A 7 -46.41 -3.41 -22.65
N PRO A 8 -46.01 -2.13 -22.58
CA PRO A 8 -44.69 -1.70 -23.00
C PRO A 8 -43.61 -2.16 -22.01
N THR A 9 -42.46 -2.56 -22.56
CA THR A 9 -41.20 -2.78 -21.86
C THR A 9 -40.67 -1.44 -21.34
N GLY A 10 -40.95 -1.14 -20.08
CA GLY A 10 -40.28 -0.11 -19.31
C GLY A 10 -39.80 -0.72 -18.00
N SER A 11 -38.65 -1.39 -18.04
CA SER A 11 -37.97 -1.85 -16.84
C SER A 11 -37.34 -0.64 -16.15
N CYS A 12 -38.12 0.08 -15.34
CA CYS A 12 -37.55 0.89 -14.28
C CYS A 12 -36.79 -0.08 -13.35
N ALA A 13 -35.46 0.01 -13.34
CA ALA A 13 -34.65 -0.72 -12.39
C ALA A 13 -35.14 -0.40 -10.96
N ASP A 14 -35.41 -1.46 -10.20
CA ASP A 14 -35.95 -1.38 -8.84
C ASP A 14 -34.95 -0.64 -7.94
N PRO A 15 -35.30 0.49 -7.28
CA PRO A 15 -34.36 1.32 -6.52
C PRO A 15 -33.58 0.55 -5.43
N ALA A 16 -34.13 -0.57 -4.94
CA ALA A 16 -33.45 -1.46 -4.00
C ALA A 16 -32.23 -2.19 -4.62
N THR A 17 -32.29 -2.57 -5.89
CA THR A 17 -31.19 -3.28 -6.59
C THR A 17 -30.04 -2.35 -6.96
N SER A 18 -30.34 -1.10 -7.31
CA SER A 18 -29.33 -0.10 -7.63
C SER A 18 -28.53 0.34 -6.40
N SER A 19 -29.18 0.47 -5.23
CA SER A 19 -28.47 0.76 -3.99
C SER A 19 -27.51 -0.36 -3.59
N SER A 20 -27.80 -1.60 -4.00
CA SER A 20 -26.91 -2.75 -3.80
C SER A 20 -25.72 -2.75 -4.75
N MET A 21 -25.89 -2.41 -6.04
CA MET A 21 -24.76 -2.42 -7.00
C MET A 21 -23.67 -1.42 -6.63
N ARG A 22 -24.03 -0.17 -6.33
CA ARG A 22 -23.05 0.85 -5.90
C ARG A 22 -22.32 0.43 -4.63
N ALA A 23 -23.04 -0.16 -3.68
CA ALA A 23 -22.45 -0.67 -2.44
C ALA A 23 -21.41 -1.77 -2.74
N HIS A 24 -21.73 -2.74 -3.60
CA HIS A 24 -20.77 -3.80 -3.98
C HIS A 24 -19.53 -3.25 -4.71
N LEU A 25 -19.70 -2.26 -5.59
CA LEU A 25 -18.58 -1.60 -6.27
C LEU A 25 -17.68 -0.88 -5.27
N LEU A 26 -18.26 -0.15 -4.31
CA LEU A 26 -17.52 0.52 -3.24
C LEU A 26 -16.78 -0.48 -2.35
N ASP A 27 -17.45 -1.54 -1.91
CA ASP A 27 -16.85 -2.56 -1.04
C ASP A 27 -15.67 -3.25 -1.72
N LEU A 28 -15.81 -3.60 -3.00
CA LEU A 28 -14.70 -4.17 -3.78
C LEU A 28 -13.56 -3.16 -3.98
N SER A 29 -13.89 -1.89 -4.27
CA SER A 29 -12.90 -0.82 -4.37
C SER A 29 -12.08 -0.69 -3.09
N ASP A 30 -12.75 -0.56 -1.95
CA ASP A 30 -12.12 -0.38 -0.65
C ASP A 30 -11.28 -1.61 -0.27
N PHE A 31 -11.76 -2.81 -0.58
CA PHE A 31 -11.02 -4.04 -0.32
C PHE A 31 -9.76 -4.17 -1.20
N ALA A 32 -9.86 -3.88 -2.49
CA ALA A 32 -8.73 -3.89 -3.41
C ALA A 32 -7.70 -2.84 -3.01
N TRP A 33 -8.16 -1.63 -2.67
CA TRP A 33 -7.32 -0.54 -2.17
C TRP A 33 -6.57 -0.93 -0.90
N GLN A 34 -7.26 -1.43 0.13
CA GLN A 34 -6.60 -1.82 1.38
C GLN A 34 -5.53 -2.90 1.17
N ARG A 35 -5.72 -3.80 0.21
CA ARG A 35 -4.72 -4.80 -0.15
C ARG A 35 -3.48 -4.16 -0.77
N LEU A 36 -3.66 -3.26 -1.74
CA LEU A 36 -2.56 -2.54 -2.38
C LEU A 36 -1.86 -1.62 -1.37
N HIS A 37 -2.60 -0.84 -0.59
CA HIS A 37 -2.06 0.12 0.37
C HIS A 37 -1.15 -0.53 1.42
N ARG A 38 -1.56 -1.67 2.00
CA ARG A 38 -0.66 -2.46 2.88
C ARG A 38 0.62 -2.89 2.18
N ARG A 39 0.53 -3.20 0.89
CA ARG A 39 1.67 -3.56 0.03
C ARG A 39 2.45 -2.35 -0.45
N LEU A 40 2.15 -1.12 -0.04
CA LEU A 40 2.96 0.08 -0.31
C LEU A 40 3.70 0.58 0.94
N GLY A 41 3.40 0.02 2.12
CA GLY A 41 4.12 0.34 3.36
C GLY A 41 5.62 0.07 3.23
N GLY A 42 6.42 1.01 3.75
CA GLY A 42 7.88 0.93 3.77
C GLY A 42 8.54 0.95 2.39
N LEU A 43 7.85 1.45 1.35
CA LEU A 43 8.43 1.58 0.01
C LEU A 43 9.53 2.65 0.03
N ALA A 44 10.78 2.26 -0.22
CA ALA A 44 11.90 3.19 -0.32
C ALA A 44 12.02 3.77 -1.74
N ASP A 45 12.61 4.96 -1.87
CA ASP A 45 12.87 5.61 -3.18
C ASP A 45 13.67 4.70 -4.13
N GLU A 46 14.61 3.95 -3.60
CA GLU A 46 15.43 3.01 -4.36
C GLU A 46 14.60 1.84 -4.92
N GLU A 47 13.60 1.35 -4.16
CA GLU A 47 12.66 0.33 -4.63
C GLU A 47 11.72 0.91 -5.66
N TYR A 48 11.17 2.09 -5.38
CA TYR A 48 10.23 2.79 -6.23
C TYR A 48 10.79 3.07 -7.63
N LEU A 49 12.05 3.51 -7.72
CA LEU A 49 12.74 3.80 -8.98
C LEU A 49 13.47 2.60 -9.59
N TRP A 50 13.36 1.41 -9.00
CA TRP A 50 14.09 0.23 -9.48
C TRP A 50 13.63 -0.22 -10.87
N GLU A 51 14.60 -0.40 -11.78
CA GLU A 51 14.40 -0.96 -13.12
C GLU A 51 14.82 -2.44 -13.13
N PRO A 52 13.88 -3.41 -13.09
CA PRO A 52 14.20 -4.84 -12.99
C PRO A 52 14.77 -5.44 -14.29
N VAL A 53 14.57 -4.76 -15.42
CA VAL A 53 15.07 -5.15 -16.73
C VAL A 53 15.61 -3.92 -17.45
N PRO A 54 16.57 -4.06 -18.38
CA PRO A 54 16.99 -2.98 -19.24
C PRO A 54 15.81 -2.41 -20.05
N ASP A 55 15.87 -1.11 -20.34
CA ASP A 55 14.90 -0.39 -21.17
C ASP A 55 13.44 -0.45 -20.66
N ALA A 56 13.26 -0.65 -19.35
CA ALA A 56 11.96 -0.58 -18.72
C ALA A 56 11.38 0.84 -18.82
N TRP A 57 10.06 0.93 -18.97
CA TRP A 57 9.34 2.20 -18.85
C TRP A 57 9.20 2.57 -17.38
N THR A 58 9.71 3.75 -17.02
CA THR A 58 9.73 4.25 -15.65
C THR A 58 9.25 5.69 -15.56
N VAL A 59 9.34 6.29 -14.38
CA VAL A 59 9.15 7.73 -14.18
C VAL A 59 10.52 8.42 -14.17
N ARG A 60 10.68 9.44 -15.01
CA ARG A 60 11.96 10.16 -15.21
C ARG A 60 11.80 11.66 -14.95
N PRO A 61 12.84 12.33 -14.43
CA PRO A 61 12.80 13.76 -14.23
C PRO A 61 12.70 14.48 -15.58
N THR A 62 11.85 15.49 -15.63
CA THR A 62 11.79 16.45 -16.73
C THR A 62 12.72 17.62 -16.41
N GLY A 63 13.32 18.25 -17.43
CA GLY A 63 14.34 19.29 -17.26
C GLY A 63 13.91 20.56 -16.51
N ASP A 64 12.64 20.65 -16.12
CA ASP A 64 12.01 21.69 -15.32
C ASP A 64 11.83 21.29 -13.83
N GLY A 65 12.35 20.14 -13.41
CA GLY A 65 12.26 19.63 -12.05
C GLY A 65 10.97 18.86 -11.73
N ALA A 66 10.08 18.66 -12.71
CA ALA A 66 8.96 17.73 -12.59
C ALA A 66 9.39 16.31 -13.00
N TYR A 67 8.43 15.39 -13.06
CA TYR A 67 8.65 14.02 -13.51
C TYR A 67 7.56 13.62 -14.52
N ALA A 68 7.92 12.73 -15.43
CA ALA A 68 7.02 12.17 -16.44
C ALA A 68 7.22 10.66 -16.54
N ALA A 69 6.12 9.93 -16.79
CA ALA A 69 6.18 8.50 -17.09
C ALA A 69 6.61 8.31 -18.54
N ASP A 70 7.50 7.34 -18.78
CA ASP A 70 7.87 6.91 -20.11
C ASP A 70 6.62 6.42 -20.88
N GLY A 71 6.59 6.66 -22.18
CA GLY A 71 5.50 6.24 -23.03
C GLY A 71 5.84 6.41 -24.50
N SER A 72 4.95 5.90 -25.36
CA SER A 72 5.09 6.00 -26.81
C SER A 72 3.76 6.37 -27.44
N ALA A 73 3.80 7.24 -28.45
CA ALA A 73 2.63 7.59 -29.25
C ALA A 73 2.12 6.41 -30.10
N MET A 74 3.00 5.42 -30.37
CA MET A 74 2.66 4.21 -31.13
C MET A 74 2.89 2.96 -30.26
N PRO A 75 2.03 1.92 -30.37
CA PRO A 75 2.24 0.67 -29.66
C PRO A 75 3.60 0.04 -29.99
N THR A 76 4.35 -0.33 -28.96
CA THR A 76 5.63 -1.03 -29.05
C THR A 76 5.42 -2.55 -29.02
N GLN A 77 6.24 -3.30 -29.75
CA GLN A 77 6.22 -4.78 -29.73
C GLN A 77 7.63 -5.36 -29.58
N PRO A 78 7.90 -6.17 -28.54
CA PRO A 78 7.02 -6.41 -27.38
C PRO A 78 6.77 -5.11 -26.59
N ALA A 79 5.66 -5.07 -25.82
CA ALA A 79 5.44 -3.97 -24.89
C ALA A 79 6.57 -3.94 -23.84
N PRO A 80 7.16 -2.78 -23.54
CA PRO A 80 8.17 -2.64 -22.50
C PRO A 80 7.63 -3.05 -21.14
N PHE A 81 8.52 -3.60 -20.32
CA PHE A 81 8.22 -3.83 -18.92
C PHE A 81 8.11 -2.46 -18.22
N THR A 82 7.08 -2.25 -17.40
CA THR A 82 6.90 -1.00 -16.64
C THR A 82 7.45 -1.15 -15.21
N THR A 83 7.93 -0.10 -14.56
CA THR A 83 8.46 -0.18 -13.19
C THR A 83 7.37 0.02 -12.12
N LEU A 84 7.76 -0.02 -10.84
CA LEU A 84 6.89 0.36 -9.72
C LEU A 84 6.42 1.81 -9.84
N ALA A 85 7.34 2.75 -10.04
CA ALA A 85 7.01 4.16 -10.23
C ALA A 85 6.05 4.37 -11.39
N TRP A 86 6.27 3.70 -12.52
CA TRP A 86 5.38 3.80 -13.68
C TRP A 86 3.98 3.29 -13.37
N ARG A 87 3.86 2.10 -12.76
CA ARG A 87 2.54 1.52 -12.42
C ARG A 87 1.78 2.34 -11.38
N ILE A 88 2.48 2.87 -10.37
CA ILE A 88 1.87 3.76 -9.38
C ILE A 88 1.36 5.03 -10.06
N ALA A 89 2.15 5.63 -10.96
CA ALA A 89 1.73 6.80 -11.73
C ALA A 89 0.53 6.48 -12.66
N HIS A 90 0.52 5.33 -13.32
CA HIS A 90 -0.59 4.88 -14.18
C HIS A 90 -1.88 4.71 -13.39
N VAL A 91 -1.85 3.98 -12.26
CA VAL A 91 -3.05 3.80 -11.43
C VAL A 91 -3.52 5.15 -10.85
N THR A 92 -2.59 6.03 -10.48
CA THR A 92 -2.91 7.40 -10.04
C THR A 92 -3.68 8.16 -11.13
N ASP A 93 -3.22 8.12 -12.39
CA ASP A 93 -3.93 8.73 -13.51
C ASP A 93 -5.31 8.09 -13.69
N VAL A 94 -5.40 6.76 -13.75
CA VAL A 94 -6.67 6.05 -13.98
C VAL A 94 -7.73 6.41 -12.95
N LEU A 95 -7.38 6.41 -11.66
CA LEU A 95 -8.32 6.72 -10.57
C LEU A 95 -8.66 8.21 -10.50
N GLY A 96 -7.68 9.08 -10.74
CA GLY A 96 -7.82 10.53 -10.66
C GLY A 96 -8.46 11.16 -11.91
N ALA A 97 -8.41 10.48 -13.05
CA ALA A 97 -8.76 11.04 -14.35
C ALA A 97 -10.17 11.63 -14.37
N GLU A 98 -10.29 12.80 -15.02
CA GLU A 98 -11.54 13.55 -15.15
C GLU A 98 -12.70 12.69 -15.69
N ARG A 99 -12.40 11.75 -16.59
CA ARG A 99 -13.37 10.80 -17.17
C ARG A 99 -14.12 9.99 -16.11
N THR A 100 -13.49 9.71 -14.96
CA THR A 100 -14.15 8.99 -13.86
C THR A 100 -15.22 9.81 -13.14
N ALA A 101 -15.27 11.13 -13.34
CA ALA A 101 -16.42 11.96 -12.98
C ALA A 101 -17.37 12.15 -14.17
N THR A 102 -16.86 12.66 -15.29
CA THR A 102 -17.71 13.20 -16.37
C THR A 102 -18.50 12.10 -17.08
N TRP A 103 -17.93 10.91 -17.29
CA TRP A 103 -18.63 9.81 -17.95
C TRP A 103 -19.75 9.24 -17.06
N LEU A 104 -19.58 9.34 -15.74
CA LEU A 104 -20.59 8.99 -14.73
C LEU A 104 -21.59 10.14 -14.45
N GLY A 105 -21.49 11.26 -15.18
CA GLY A 105 -22.40 12.41 -15.03
C GLY A 105 -22.20 13.19 -13.71
N LEU A 106 -21.00 13.12 -13.12
CA LEU A 106 -20.64 13.86 -11.93
C LEU A 106 -19.88 15.14 -12.28
N PRO A 107 -20.00 16.21 -11.47
CA PRO A 107 -19.15 17.40 -11.62
C PRO A 107 -17.69 17.08 -11.28
N VAL A 108 -16.77 17.80 -11.91
CA VAL A 108 -15.35 17.79 -11.55
C VAL A 108 -15.14 18.83 -10.43
N GLY A 109 -14.51 18.42 -9.34
CA GLY A 109 -14.19 19.32 -8.23
C GLY A 109 -13.09 20.33 -8.60
N PRO A 110 -13.07 21.53 -7.98
CA PRO A 110 -12.10 22.58 -8.30
C PRO A 110 -10.65 22.23 -7.98
N ASP A 111 -10.42 21.25 -7.10
CA ASP A 111 -9.08 20.80 -6.65
C ASP A 111 -8.78 19.35 -7.08
N GLU A 112 -9.40 18.87 -8.18
CA GLU A 112 -9.26 17.50 -8.70
C GLU A 112 -8.31 17.42 -9.91
N GLU A 113 -7.27 18.26 -9.95
CA GLU A 113 -6.24 18.14 -10.98
C GLU A 113 -5.46 16.82 -10.81
N PRO A 114 -5.21 16.06 -11.90
CA PRO A 114 -4.43 14.84 -11.83
C PRO A 114 -3.01 15.12 -11.32
N ASP A 115 -2.58 14.35 -10.33
CA ASP A 115 -1.20 14.38 -9.88
C ASP A 115 -0.27 13.95 -11.04
N ARG A 116 0.81 14.71 -11.24
CA ARG A 116 1.88 14.29 -12.16
C ARG A 116 2.60 13.07 -11.60
N PRO A 117 3.28 12.27 -12.44
CA PRO A 117 4.23 11.27 -11.97
C PRO A 117 5.22 11.88 -10.98
N GLN A 118 5.64 11.10 -9.98
CA GLN A 118 6.47 11.57 -8.86
C GLN A 118 7.82 10.87 -8.85
N GLY A 119 8.84 11.56 -8.37
CA GLY A 119 10.22 11.05 -8.31
C GLY A 119 10.60 10.29 -7.04
N THR A 120 9.79 10.38 -5.99
CA THR A 120 10.03 9.70 -4.71
C THR A 120 8.87 8.78 -4.37
N ALA A 121 9.16 7.74 -3.59
CA ALA A 121 8.18 6.76 -3.12
C ALA A 121 7.07 7.45 -2.32
N ASP A 122 7.45 8.26 -1.33
CA ASP A 122 6.48 8.96 -0.46
C ASP A 122 5.54 9.86 -1.27
N ALA A 123 6.07 10.63 -2.22
CA ALA A 123 5.25 11.51 -3.04
C ALA A 123 4.34 10.70 -4.00
N GLY A 124 4.85 9.62 -4.59
CA GLY A 124 4.09 8.73 -5.47
C GLY A 124 2.95 8.02 -4.75
N VAL A 125 3.21 7.49 -3.54
CA VAL A 125 2.19 6.86 -2.69
C VAL A 125 1.15 7.90 -2.27
N ALA A 126 1.56 9.09 -1.84
CA ALA A 126 0.62 10.15 -1.45
C ALA A 126 -0.27 10.61 -2.62
N ALA A 127 0.27 10.66 -3.85
CA ALA A 127 -0.52 10.95 -5.06
C ALA A 127 -1.56 9.86 -5.33
N LEU A 128 -1.16 8.59 -5.23
CA LEU A 128 -2.06 7.46 -5.39
C LEU A 128 -3.17 7.43 -4.33
N GLU A 129 -2.86 7.78 -3.07
CA GLU A 129 -3.84 7.93 -1.98
C GLU A 129 -4.87 9.02 -2.28
N ARG A 130 -4.44 10.18 -2.78
CA ARG A 130 -5.33 11.26 -3.22
C ARG A 130 -6.22 10.82 -4.37
N ALA A 131 -5.66 10.17 -5.39
CA ALA A 131 -6.40 9.67 -6.54
C ALA A 131 -7.46 8.63 -6.13
N HIS A 132 -7.11 7.70 -5.23
CA HIS A 132 -8.08 6.76 -4.66
C HIS A 132 -9.19 7.47 -3.88
N ALA A 133 -8.86 8.48 -3.06
CA ALA A 133 -9.86 9.25 -2.32
C ALA A 133 -10.83 10.00 -3.25
N ILE A 134 -10.34 10.51 -4.39
CA ILE A 134 -11.15 11.11 -5.45
C ILE A 134 -12.08 10.05 -6.06
N TRP A 135 -11.53 8.92 -6.52
CA TRP A 135 -12.33 7.83 -7.10
C TRP A 135 -13.41 7.32 -6.16
N ARG A 136 -13.05 7.03 -4.91
CA ARG A 136 -13.98 6.55 -3.89
C ARG A 136 -15.13 7.54 -3.64
N ARG A 137 -14.84 8.85 -3.59
CA ARG A 137 -15.87 9.90 -3.44
C ARG A 137 -16.81 9.93 -4.65
N ARG A 138 -16.27 9.83 -5.87
CA ARG A 138 -17.06 9.79 -7.11
C ARG A 138 -17.96 8.55 -7.14
N LEU A 139 -17.41 7.37 -6.84
CA LEU A 139 -18.15 6.12 -6.78
C LEU A 139 -19.22 6.11 -5.67
N ALA A 140 -19.01 6.83 -4.57
CA ALA A 140 -20.03 6.99 -3.52
C ALA A 140 -21.17 7.93 -3.95
N ALA A 141 -20.87 8.92 -4.78
CA ALA A 141 -21.84 9.92 -5.25
C ALA A 141 -22.64 9.47 -6.48
N VAL A 142 -22.14 8.51 -7.27
CA VAL A 142 -22.79 8.08 -8.52
C VAL A 142 -24.21 7.56 -8.26
N THR A 143 -25.15 7.94 -9.11
CA THR A 143 -26.55 7.49 -9.00
C THR A 143 -26.75 6.14 -9.67
N GLY A 144 -27.83 5.45 -9.29
CA GLY A 144 -28.24 4.22 -9.95
C GLY A 144 -28.52 4.35 -11.44
N GLU A 145 -29.14 5.47 -11.80
CA GLU A 145 -29.43 5.82 -13.18
C GLU A 145 -28.13 6.01 -13.97
N ALA A 146 -27.15 6.73 -13.40
CA ALA A 146 -25.84 6.90 -14.04
C ALA A 146 -25.09 5.58 -14.23
N LEU A 147 -25.23 4.63 -13.29
CA LEU A 147 -24.64 3.29 -13.43
C LEU A 147 -25.32 2.43 -14.49
N SER A 148 -26.62 2.64 -14.75
CA SER A 148 -27.41 1.75 -15.64
C SER A 148 -27.61 2.31 -17.04
N ARG A 149 -27.43 3.63 -17.24
CA ARG A 149 -27.59 4.26 -18.55
C ARG A 149 -26.33 4.06 -19.41
N PRO A 150 -26.45 3.97 -20.74
CA PRO A 150 -25.31 4.11 -21.64
C PRO A 150 -24.56 5.41 -21.37
N MET A 151 -23.23 5.35 -21.44
CA MET A 151 -22.38 6.52 -21.24
C MET A 151 -22.57 7.56 -22.36
N GLY A 152 -22.85 7.09 -23.58
CA GLY A 152 -23.09 7.94 -24.75
C GLY A 152 -21.79 8.46 -25.38
N GLN A 153 -21.93 9.40 -26.31
CA GLN A 153 -20.83 9.85 -27.20
C GLN A 153 -19.58 10.35 -26.46
N ILE A 154 -19.73 10.81 -25.21
CA ILE A 154 -18.60 11.24 -24.37
C ILE A 154 -17.56 10.12 -24.15
N ALA A 155 -18.00 8.86 -24.17
CA ALA A 155 -17.14 7.69 -23.98
C ALA A 155 -16.59 7.11 -25.31
N GLY A 156 -16.85 7.77 -26.44
CA GLY A 156 -16.30 7.41 -27.74
C GLY A 156 -16.60 5.95 -28.11
N PRO A 157 -15.58 5.08 -28.33
CA PRO A 157 -15.78 3.67 -28.63
C PRO A 157 -16.59 2.89 -27.58
N PHE A 158 -16.69 3.40 -26.35
CA PHE A 158 -17.42 2.79 -25.24
C PHE A 158 -18.81 3.41 -25.04
N ALA A 159 -19.34 4.17 -26.01
CA ALA A 159 -20.61 4.87 -25.88
C ALA A 159 -21.80 3.97 -25.49
N ASP A 160 -21.79 2.71 -25.93
CA ASP A 160 -22.83 1.73 -25.66
C ASP A 160 -22.65 0.99 -24.32
N SER A 161 -21.49 1.12 -23.67
CA SER A 161 -21.26 0.60 -22.32
C SER A 161 -21.99 1.46 -21.28
N ASP A 162 -22.43 0.84 -20.20
CA ASP A 162 -23.06 1.53 -19.07
C ASP A 162 -22.04 1.97 -18.00
N GLY A 163 -22.48 2.80 -17.07
CA GLY A 163 -21.63 3.31 -15.99
C GLY A 163 -21.12 2.21 -15.05
N ALA A 164 -21.86 1.11 -14.87
CA ALA A 164 -21.42 -0.03 -14.09
C ALA A 164 -20.25 -0.76 -14.75
N ALA A 165 -20.32 -1.01 -16.06
CA ALA A 165 -19.23 -1.59 -16.83
C ALA A 165 -17.97 -0.72 -16.78
N PHE A 166 -18.13 0.60 -16.87
CA PHE A 166 -17.02 1.54 -16.72
C PHE A 166 -16.43 1.53 -15.31
N ALA A 167 -17.26 1.56 -14.26
CA ALA A 167 -16.77 1.46 -12.89
C ALA A 167 -16.02 0.14 -12.62
N LEU A 168 -16.53 -0.97 -13.16
CA LEU A 168 -15.85 -2.27 -13.10
C LEU A 168 -14.50 -2.25 -13.85
N HIS A 169 -14.40 -1.54 -14.98
CA HIS A 169 -13.12 -1.38 -15.67
C HIS A 169 -12.10 -0.59 -14.82
N ILE A 170 -12.51 0.50 -14.17
CA ILE A 170 -11.62 1.23 -13.25
C ILE A 170 -11.18 0.35 -12.06
N LEU A 171 -12.08 -0.49 -11.55
CA LEU A 171 -11.73 -1.47 -10.51
C LEU A 171 -10.78 -2.55 -11.03
N ASP A 172 -10.97 -3.02 -12.26
CA ASP A 172 -10.06 -3.98 -12.91
C ASP A 172 -8.65 -3.39 -13.04
N GLU A 173 -8.51 -2.15 -13.49
CA GLU A 173 -7.22 -1.44 -13.55
C GLU A 173 -6.53 -1.38 -12.17
N LEU A 174 -7.29 -1.03 -11.11
CA LEU A 174 -6.77 -1.00 -9.74
C LEU A 174 -6.33 -2.39 -9.26
N ILE A 175 -7.15 -3.42 -9.49
CA ILE A 175 -6.86 -4.80 -9.06
C ILE A 175 -5.68 -5.38 -9.83
N HIS A 176 -5.69 -5.22 -11.15
CA HIS A 176 -4.69 -5.73 -12.07
C HIS A 176 -3.32 -5.13 -11.77
N HIS A 177 -3.20 -3.80 -11.86
CA HIS A 177 -1.92 -3.12 -11.62
C HIS A 177 -1.52 -3.16 -10.13
N GLY A 178 -2.48 -3.18 -9.21
CA GLY A 178 -2.19 -3.39 -7.79
C GLY A 178 -1.54 -4.75 -7.51
N ALA A 179 -1.97 -5.81 -8.20
CA ALA A 179 -1.34 -7.12 -8.12
C ALA A 179 0.07 -7.12 -8.74
N GLU A 180 0.24 -6.47 -9.90
CA GLU A 180 1.56 -6.34 -10.54
C GLU A 180 2.55 -5.56 -9.68
N ILE A 181 2.13 -4.44 -9.07
CA ILE A 181 2.92 -3.70 -8.08
C ILE A 181 3.38 -4.65 -6.98
N GLY A 182 2.45 -5.44 -6.44
CA GLY A 182 2.76 -6.46 -5.45
C GLY A 182 3.86 -7.43 -5.90
N VAL A 183 3.74 -7.99 -7.10
CA VAL A 183 4.71 -8.97 -7.64
C VAL A 183 6.08 -8.33 -7.89
N VAL A 184 6.13 -7.10 -8.40
CA VAL A 184 7.40 -6.41 -8.65
C VAL A 184 8.10 -6.07 -7.32
N ARG A 185 7.36 -5.70 -6.27
CA ARG A 185 7.93 -5.55 -4.92
C ARG A 185 8.49 -6.86 -4.38
N ASP A 186 7.76 -7.97 -4.53
CA ASP A 186 8.28 -9.28 -4.11
C ASP A 186 9.57 -9.62 -4.89
N LEU A 187 9.60 -9.35 -6.20
CA LEU A 187 10.77 -9.57 -7.03
C LEU A 187 11.97 -8.73 -6.59
N TYR A 188 11.75 -7.44 -6.31
CA TYR A 188 12.77 -6.54 -5.78
C TYR A 188 13.40 -7.12 -4.51
N GLN A 189 12.56 -7.55 -3.57
CA GLN A 189 13.01 -8.11 -2.31
C GLN A 189 13.85 -9.37 -2.49
N HIS A 190 13.61 -10.17 -3.54
CA HIS A 190 14.36 -11.41 -3.79
C HIS A 190 15.61 -11.21 -4.68
N GLN A 191 15.72 -10.10 -5.41
CA GLN A 191 16.86 -9.82 -6.30
C GLN A 191 17.93 -8.93 -5.68
N ARG A 192 17.59 -8.22 -4.60
CA ARG A 192 18.54 -7.44 -3.82
C ARG A 192 19.65 -8.35 -3.29
N PRO A 193 20.93 -7.99 -3.47
CA PRO A 193 22.00 -8.60 -2.70
C PRO A 193 21.67 -8.34 -1.23
N HIS A 194 21.21 -9.38 -0.54
CA HIS A 194 21.00 -9.26 0.88
C HIS A 194 22.36 -9.17 1.56
N ASP A 195 22.51 -8.24 2.50
CA ASP A 195 23.64 -8.27 3.42
C ASP A 195 23.60 -9.64 4.13
N PRO A 196 24.62 -10.51 3.95
CA PRO A 196 24.59 -11.86 4.52
C PRO A 196 24.41 -11.85 6.04
N PHE A 197 24.91 -10.81 6.71
CA PHE A 197 24.76 -10.62 8.15
C PHE A 197 23.34 -10.20 8.50
N ALA A 198 22.75 -9.27 7.75
CA ALA A 198 21.34 -8.92 7.93
C ALA A 198 20.42 -10.14 7.73
N ASP A 199 20.69 -10.95 6.71
CA ASP A 199 19.93 -12.18 6.43
C ASP A 199 20.05 -13.22 7.55
N ALA A 200 21.26 -13.44 8.06
CA ALA A 200 21.46 -14.31 9.21
C ALA A 200 20.65 -13.81 10.42
N CYS A 201 20.70 -12.50 10.68
CA CYS A 201 19.93 -11.89 11.75
C CYS A 201 18.41 -12.05 11.56
N LEU A 202 17.88 -11.76 10.37
CA LEU A 202 16.45 -11.84 10.05
C LEU A 202 15.91 -13.28 10.02
N ARG A 203 16.79 -14.28 9.88
CA ARG A 203 16.48 -15.71 10.02
C ARG A 203 16.58 -16.20 11.47
N GLY A 204 17.09 -15.39 12.41
CA GLY A 204 17.40 -15.83 13.78
C GLY A 204 18.61 -16.78 13.82
N ASP A 205 19.46 -16.78 12.80
CA ASP A 205 20.61 -17.66 12.67
C ASP A 205 21.81 -17.09 13.44
N GLN A 206 21.78 -17.27 14.76
CA GLN A 206 22.79 -16.72 15.67
C GLN A 206 24.21 -17.19 15.32
N ALA A 207 24.38 -18.48 14.99
CA ALA A 207 25.69 -19.04 14.67
C ALA A 207 26.30 -18.37 13.43
N GLU A 208 25.50 -18.17 12.39
CA GLU A 208 25.97 -17.50 11.18
C GLU A 208 26.21 -16.00 11.39
N ALA A 209 25.34 -15.32 12.13
CA ALA A 209 25.51 -13.92 12.48
C ALA A 209 26.81 -13.71 13.27
N GLU A 210 27.08 -14.54 14.29
CA GLU A 210 28.32 -14.48 15.05
C GLU A 210 29.55 -14.78 14.20
N ARG A 211 29.48 -15.75 13.27
CA ARG A 211 30.56 -16.06 12.33
C ARG A 211 30.88 -14.87 11.43
N LEU A 212 29.87 -14.23 10.87
CA LEU A 212 30.02 -13.06 9.98
C LEU A 212 30.54 -11.84 10.76
N ARG A 213 30.02 -11.58 11.96
CA ARG A 213 30.55 -10.53 12.86
C ARG A 213 32.00 -10.77 13.25
N ALA A 214 32.42 -12.02 13.45
CA ALA A 214 33.81 -12.33 13.75
C ALA A 214 34.75 -12.08 12.54
N GLN A 215 34.25 -12.23 11.31
CA GLN A 215 34.99 -11.92 10.09
C GLN A 215 35.05 -10.42 9.81
N ASP A 216 34.02 -9.69 10.21
CA ASP A 216 33.92 -8.25 10.04
C ASP A 216 33.33 -7.59 11.30
N PRO A 217 34.18 -7.18 12.25
CA PRO A 217 33.73 -6.56 13.50
C PRO A 217 32.93 -5.25 13.31
N GLY A 218 33.06 -4.59 12.15
CA GLY A 218 32.32 -3.37 11.83
C GLY A 218 30.95 -3.61 11.19
N VAL A 219 30.57 -4.86 10.92
CA VAL A 219 29.32 -5.19 10.21
C VAL A 219 28.07 -4.73 10.96
N VAL A 220 28.08 -4.80 12.29
CA VAL A 220 26.95 -4.36 13.13
C VAL A 220 26.75 -2.85 13.03
N GLU A 221 27.84 -2.08 13.16
CA GLU A 221 27.77 -0.61 13.09
C GLU A 221 27.31 -0.13 11.72
N ARG A 222 27.86 -0.72 10.65
CA ARG A 222 27.45 -0.37 9.28
C ARG A 222 26.01 -0.75 9.00
N LEU A 223 25.58 -1.98 9.33
CA LEU A 223 24.20 -2.39 9.15
C LEU A 223 23.24 -1.54 9.99
N GLY A 224 23.63 -1.17 11.21
CA GLY A 224 22.81 -0.29 12.05
C GLY A 224 22.67 1.13 11.50
N ALA A 225 23.68 1.63 10.79
CA ALA A 225 23.62 2.90 10.08
C ALA A 225 22.78 2.82 8.78
N ASP A 226 22.92 1.71 8.04
CA ASP A 226 22.25 1.49 6.76
C ASP A 226 20.77 1.09 6.91
N ASP A 227 20.44 0.32 7.95
CA ASP A 227 19.10 -0.19 8.24
C ASP A 227 18.75 -0.05 9.73
N PRO A 228 18.57 1.19 10.24
CA PRO A 228 18.22 1.41 11.63
C PRO A 228 16.89 0.73 12.01
N GLY A 229 15.96 0.59 11.05
CA GLY A 229 14.64 0.01 11.27
C GLY A 229 14.58 -1.53 11.30
N ILE A 230 15.71 -2.24 11.21
CA ILE A 230 15.75 -3.71 11.06
C ILE A 230 15.01 -4.46 12.19
N VAL A 231 15.09 -3.98 13.44
CA VAL A 231 14.37 -4.56 14.59
C VAL A 231 12.85 -4.40 14.42
N SER A 232 12.40 -3.22 13.97
CA SER A 232 10.98 -2.95 13.73
C SER A 232 10.41 -3.80 12.60
N ARG A 233 11.18 -3.99 11.51
CA ARG A 233 10.81 -4.89 10.42
C ARG A 233 10.69 -6.35 10.86
N ALA A 234 11.60 -6.82 11.72
CA ALA A 234 11.52 -8.17 12.29
C ALA A 234 10.28 -8.32 13.18
N ALA A 235 9.98 -7.31 14.02
CA ALA A 235 8.84 -7.30 14.92
C ALA A 235 7.48 -7.23 14.18
N SER A 236 7.36 -6.42 13.12
CA SER A 236 6.13 -6.30 12.32
C SER A 236 5.76 -7.62 11.62
N ARG A 237 6.76 -8.47 11.38
CA ARG A 237 6.62 -9.83 10.81
C ARG A 237 6.57 -10.93 11.89
N GLN A 238 6.53 -10.56 13.16
CA GLN A 238 6.53 -11.48 14.32
C GLN A 238 7.70 -12.48 14.30
N ARG A 239 8.87 -12.06 13.80
CA ARG A 239 10.08 -12.88 13.76
C ARG A 239 10.83 -12.71 15.08
N TRP A 240 10.25 -13.24 16.16
CA TRP A 240 10.74 -13.00 17.52
C TRP A 240 12.19 -13.45 17.74
N ASP A 241 12.61 -14.58 17.17
CA ASP A 241 14.02 -15.02 17.25
C ASP A 241 14.99 -14.01 16.59
N ALA A 242 14.58 -13.38 15.49
CA ALA A 242 15.35 -12.33 14.83
C ALA A 242 15.37 -11.05 15.68
N VAL A 243 14.25 -10.67 16.31
CA VAL A 243 14.20 -9.54 17.24
C VAL A 243 15.18 -9.77 18.39
N ARG A 244 15.17 -10.96 19.02
CA ARG A 244 16.11 -11.27 20.12
C ARG A 244 17.56 -11.13 19.68
N LEU A 245 17.92 -11.79 18.56
CA LEU A 245 19.26 -11.73 18.01
C LEU A 245 19.72 -10.30 17.69
N LEU A 246 18.88 -9.50 17.03
CA LEU A 246 19.22 -8.11 16.69
C LEU A 246 19.41 -7.25 17.94
N VAL A 247 18.54 -7.39 18.95
CA VAL A 247 18.68 -6.64 20.20
C VAL A 247 19.95 -7.06 20.95
N ASP A 248 20.24 -8.36 21.05
CA ASP A 248 21.45 -8.89 21.67
C ASP A 248 22.75 -8.44 20.95
N LEU A 249 22.65 -8.16 19.64
CA LEU A 249 23.74 -7.59 18.84
C LEU A 249 23.90 -6.07 19.02
N GLY A 250 23.00 -5.41 19.75
CA GLY A 250 23.07 -3.98 20.08
C GLY A 250 22.33 -3.06 19.12
N PHE A 251 21.42 -3.58 18.28
CA PHE A 251 20.59 -2.75 17.42
C PHE A 251 19.55 -1.97 18.23
N GLY A 252 19.23 -0.74 17.80
CA GLY A 252 18.30 0.15 18.50
C GLY A 252 16.86 -0.38 18.53
N VAL A 253 16.23 -0.36 19.72
CA VAL A 253 14.89 -0.92 19.96
C VAL A 253 13.72 -0.01 19.57
N ASP A 254 13.97 1.27 19.28
CA ASP A 254 12.94 2.25 18.90
C ASP A 254 13.16 2.89 17.52
N ALA A 255 14.18 2.43 16.81
CA ALA A 255 14.47 2.92 15.48
C ALA A 255 13.29 2.59 14.53
N PRO A 256 12.67 3.61 13.91
CA PRO A 256 11.50 3.39 13.07
C PRO A 256 11.87 2.72 11.75
N GLU A 257 11.03 1.81 11.27
CA GLU A 257 11.10 1.31 9.89
C GLU A 257 10.69 2.40 8.88
N SER A 258 9.72 3.23 9.24
CA SER A 258 9.27 4.39 8.49
C SER A 258 8.66 5.43 9.45
N SER A 259 8.41 6.65 8.96
CA SER A 259 7.76 7.72 9.73
C SER A 259 6.37 7.34 10.27
N SER A 260 5.70 6.36 9.65
CA SER A 260 4.36 5.88 10.00
C SER A 260 4.34 4.51 10.68
N ALA A 261 5.50 3.88 10.93
CA ALA A 261 5.56 2.56 11.54
C ALA A 261 5.39 2.61 13.07
N PRO A 262 4.55 1.74 13.67
CA PRO A 262 4.59 1.42 15.10
C PRO A 262 5.97 0.94 15.56
N SER A 263 6.27 1.09 16.85
CA SER A 263 7.54 0.60 17.42
C SER A 263 7.55 -0.94 17.57
N PRO A 264 8.73 -1.58 17.66
CA PRO A 264 8.83 -3.01 17.98
C PRO A 264 8.01 -3.42 19.22
N LEU A 265 7.98 -2.55 20.23
CA LEU A 265 7.24 -2.79 21.46
C LEU A 265 5.72 -2.83 21.25
N HIS A 266 5.16 -2.04 20.31
CA HIS A 266 3.75 -2.12 19.94
C HIS A 266 3.41 -3.51 19.38
N TYR A 267 4.21 -3.99 18.42
CA TYR A 267 4.00 -5.29 17.80
C TYR A 267 4.12 -6.44 18.81
N ALA A 268 5.16 -6.43 19.64
CA ALA A 268 5.34 -7.46 20.67
C ALA A 268 4.21 -7.45 21.72
N ALA A 269 3.76 -6.26 22.13
CA ALA A 269 2.68 -6.08 23.09
C ALA A 269 1.33 -6.56 22.55
N GLY A 270 0.97 -6.17 21.32
CA GLY A 270 -0.27 -6.60 20.68
C GLY A 270 -0.30 -8.10 20.34
N ALA A 271 0.86 -8.69 20.06
CA ALA A 271 0.99 -10.13 19.82
C ALA A 271 1.04 -10.98 21.11
N GLY A 272 1.21 -10.35 22.28
CA GLY A 272 1.35 -11.08 23.56
C GLY A 272 2.70 -11.78 23.72
N ALA A 273 3.74 -11.38 22.96
CA ALA A 273 5.09 -11.93 23.06
C ALA A 273 5.80 -11.38 24.31
N LEU A 274 5.36 -11.81 25.50
CA LEU A 274 5.78 -11.25 26.79
C LEU A 274 7.30 -11.26 27.00
N ASP A 275 7.98 -12.30 26.54
CA ASP A 275 9.43 -12.42 26.60
C ASP A 275 10.14 -11.37 25.74
N VAL A 276 9.61 -11.10 24.53
CA VAL A 276 10.12 -10.03 23.66
C VAL A 276 9.78 -8.65 24.22
N VAL A 277 8.59 -8.47 24.82
CA VAL A 277 8.23 -7.24 25.53
C VAL A 277 9.25 -6.95 26.63
N ARG A 278 9.57 -7.94 27.48
CA ARG A 278 10.60 -7.80 28.53
C ARG A 278 11.95 -7.42 27.95
N LEU A 279 12.41 -8.14 26.94
CA LEU A 279 13.69 -7.87 26.29
C LEU A 279 13.78 -6.42 25.77
N LEU A 280 12.74 -5.95 25.06
CA LEU A 280 12.72 -4.59 24.50
C LEU A 280 12.72 -3.53 25.62
N VAL A 281 11.96 -3.75 26.70
CA VAL A 281 11.93 -2.84 27.86
C VAL A 281 13.28 -2.82 28.59
N GLU A 282 13.93 -3.98 28.77
CA GLU A 282 15.27 -4.08 29.36
C GLU A 282 16.33 -3.31 28.56
N HIS A 283 16.13 -3.18 27.24
CA HIS A 283 17.00 -2.42 26.34
C HIS A 283 16.54 -0.98 26.11
N GLY A 284 15.60 -0.49 26.91
CA GLY A 284 15.22 0.92 26.97
C GLY A 284 14.17 1.36 25.95
N ALA A 285 13.32 0.44 25.47
CA ALA A 285 12.21 0.81 24.59
C ALA A 285 11.25 1.81 25.26
N ASP A 286 10.81 2.81 24.49
CA ASP A 286 9.87 3.84 24.93
C ASP A 286 8.48 3.23 25.16
N LEU A 287 8.10 3.15 26.44
CA LEU A 287 6.83 2.60 26.90
C LEU A 287 5.64 3.50 26.55
N ASP A 288 5.86 4.78 26.29
CA ASP A 288 4.83 5.81 26.14
C ASP A 288 4.71 6.33 24.71
N ARG A 289 5.56 5.86 23.80
CA ARG A 289 5.46 6.16 22.37
C ARG A 289 4.06 5.84 21.85
N ALA A 290 3.43 6.81 21.21
CA ALA A 290 2.15 6.64 20.55
C ALA A 290 2.34 6.15 19.11
N ASP A 291 1.53 5.19 18.67
CA ASP A 291 1.52 4.75 17.28
C ASP A 291 0.98 5.86 16.34
N PRO A 292 1.48 5.97 15.10
CA PRO A 292 1.09 7.06 14.21
C PRO A 292 -0.36 7.05 13.72
N THR A 293 -1.07 5.93 13.85
CA THR A 293 -2.42 5.74 13.28
C THR A 293 -3.52 6.06 14.28
N PHE A 294 -3.40 5.53 15.50
CA PHE A 294 -4.45 5.61 16.53
C PHE A 294 -4.01 6.37 17.77
N ALA A 295 -2.77 6.84 17.81
CA ALA A 295 -2.15 7.41 18.99
C ALA A 295 -2.21 6.49 20.23
N ALA A 296 -2.27 5.16 20.01
CA ALA A 296 -2.26 4.18 21.09
C ALA A 296 -0.82 3.87 21.50
N THR A 297 -0.62 3.57 22.78
CA THR A 297 0.70 3.15 23.30
C THR A 297 0.85 1.62 23.20
N PRO A 298 2.04 1.03 23.44
CA PRO A 298 2.19 -0.41 23.48
C PRO A 298 1.27 -1.09 24.51
N LEU A 299 1.04 -0.45 25.66
CA LEU A 299 0.03 -0.92 26.63
C LEU A 299 -1.37 -0.94 26.00
N GLY A 300 -1.74 0.14 25.29
CA GLY A 300 -3.03 0.22 24.60
C GLY A 300 -3.21 -0.90 23.56
N TRP A 301 -2.14 -1.27 22.84
CA TRP A 301 -2.16 -2.43 21.95
C TRP A 301 -2.36 -3.74 22.71
N ALA A 302 -1.62 -3.97 23.80
CA ALA A 302 -1.81 -5.16 24.63
C ALA A 302 -3.25 -5.26 25.17
N GLU A 303 -3.83 -4.16 25.66
CA GLU A 303 -5.20 -4.12 26.17
C GLU A 303 -6.23 -4.35 25.07
N HIS A 304 -6.08 -3.69 23.92
CA HIS A 304 -6.99 -3.82 22.78
C HIS A 304 -7.06 -5.27 22.27
N PHE A 305 -5.91 -5.95 22.21
CA PHE A 305 -5.82 -7.34 21.76
C PHE A 305 -5.97 -8.38 22.90
N GLY A 306 -6.25 -7.95 24.13
CA GLY A 306 -6.52 -8.86 25.26
C GLY A 306 -5.29 -9.60 25.82
N GLN A 307 -4.09 -9.05 25.62
CA GLN A 307 -2.82 -9.63 26.05
C GLN A 307 -2.51 -9.32 27.53
N ALA A 308 -3.24 -9.99 28.43
CA ALA A 308 -3.27 -9.66 29.86
C ALA A 308 -1.89 -9.65 30.55
N GLU A 309 -1.01 -10.61 30.23
CA GLU A 309 0.32 -10.68 30.87
C GLU A 309 1.23 -9.54 30.41
N SER A 310 1.25 -9.22 29.10
CA SER A 310 1.99 -8.09 28.56
C SER A 310 1.46 -6.76 29.09
N ALA A 311 0.13 -6.60 29.16
CA ALA A 311 -0.49 -5.40 29.72
C ALA A 311 -0.13 -5.21 31.20
N ALA A 312 -0.20 -6.29 32.00
CA ALA A 312 0.18 -6.26 33.41
C ALA A 312 1.67 -5.90 33.60
N TYR A 313 2.55 -6.47 32.77
CA TYR A 313 3.98 -6.15 32.80
C TYR A 313 4.25 -4.69 32.41
N LEU A 314 3.70 -4.21 31.29
CA LEU A 314 3.88 -2.83 30.84
C LEU A 314 3.31 -1.80 31.84
N THR A 315 2.20 -2.13 32.51
CA THR A 315 1.66 -1.31 33.60
C THR A 315 2.63 -1.22 34.78
N ALA A 316 3.30 -2.31 35.11
CA ALA A 316 4.29 -2.34 36.19
C ALA A 316 5.59 -1.63 35.81
N ALA A 317 6.04 -1.75 34.56
CA ALA A 317 7.29 -1.17 34.06
C ALA A 317 7.27 0.37 33.96
N ARG A 318 6.09 1.00 33.95
CA ARG A 318 5.90 2.46 33.92
C ARG A 318 6.03 3.16 35.29
N ARG A 319 6.24 2.41 36.38
CA ARG A 319 6.30 2.94 37.76
C ARG A 319 7.74 3.16 38.21
#